data_AF-A0A6B1I7Z6-F1
#
_entry.id   AF-A0A6B1I7Z6-F1
#
_cell.length_a   1.000
_cell.length_b   1.000
_cell.length_c   1.000
_cell.angle_alpha   90.00
_cell.angle_beta   90.00
_cell.angle_gamma   90.00
#
_symmetry.space_group_name_H-M   'P 1'
#
loop_
_entity.id
_entity.type
_entity.pdbx_description
1 polymer ?
#
loop_
_entity_poly.entity_id
_entity_poly.type
_entity_poly.pdbx_seq_one_letter_code
_entity_poly.pdbx_strand_id
1 'polypeptide(L)' 'VETGNWRVDERDGKKYQVFFVVAPDGLCYYFYQPIENAG' A
#
# COMPACT_ATOMS: atom_id res chain seq x y z
N VAL A 1 13.14 -4.71 -4.73
CA VAL A 1 11.88 -4.56 -3.98
C VAL A 1 10.78 -5.09 -4.87
N GLU A 2 10.13 -6.17 -4.46
CA GLU A 2 8.93 -6.66 -5.13
C GLU A 2 7.73 -6.09 -4.37
N THR A 3 6.90 -5.31 -5.06
CA THR A 3 5.59 -4.88 -4.57
C THR A 3 4.56 -5.90 -5.01
N GLY A 4 3.94 -6.61 -4.07
CA GLY A 4 2.88 -7.57 -4.35
C GLY A 4 1.52 -7.15 -3.79
N ASN A 5 0.46 -7.73 -4.36
CA ASN A 5 -0.97 -7.47 -4.13
C ASN A 5 -1.34 -5.99 -3.99
N TRP A 6 -1.50 -5.35 -5.16
CA TRP A 6 -2.11 -4.04 -5.30
C TRP A 6 -3.63 -4.14 -5.10
N ARG A 7 -4.17 -3.50 -4.06
CA ARG A 7 -5.62 -3.36 -3.88
C ARG A 7 -5.99 -1.96 -3.40
N VAL A 8 -7.17 -1.51 -3.80
CA VAL A 8 -7.77 -0.26 -3.32
C VAL A 8 -8.80 -0.60 -2.25
N ASP A 9 -8.67 0.03 -1.09
CA ASP A 9 -9.59 -0.11 0.05
C ASP A 9 -10.31 1.21 0.30
N GLU A 10 -11.55 1.16 0.76
CA GLU A 10 -12.35 2.35 1.08
C GLU A 10 -12.70 2.33 2.57
N ARG A 11 -12.29 3.36 3.31
CA ARG A 11 -12.61 3.54 4.73
C ARG A 11 -13.05 4.97 4.97
N ASP A 12 -14.21 5.12 5.61
CA ASP A 12 -14.78 6.42 5.98
C ASP A 12 -14.88 7.40 4.79
N GLY A 13 -15.21 6.86 3.60
CA GLY A 13 -15.30 7.62 2.34
C GLY A 13 -13.95 7.97 1.70
N LYS A 14 -12.82 7.55 2.29
CA LYS A 14 -11.47 7.77 1.78
C LYS A 14 -10.92 6.51 1.14
N LYS A 15 -10.29 6.67 -0.03
CA LYS A 15 -9.65 5.58 -0.77
C LYS A 15 -8.18 5.47 -0.41
N TYR A 16 -7.75 4.26 -0.09
CA TYR A 16 -6.38 3.92 0.24
C TYR A 16 -5.85 2.89 -0.75
N GLN A 17 -4.65 3.13 -1.25
CA GLN A 17 -3.84 2.13 -1.90
C GLN A 17 -3.16 1.30 -0.82
N VAL A 18 -3.38 -0.01 -0.89
CA VAL A 18 -2.84 -0.96 0.07
C VAL A 18 -1.93 -1.92 -0.67
N PHE A 19 -0.72 -2.06 -0.17
CA PHE A 19 0.31 -2.90 -0.76
C PHE A 19 1.34 -3.34 0.29
N PHE A 20 2.08 -4.40 -0.01
CA PHE A 20 3.21 -4.82 0.79
C PHE A 20 4.53 -4.61 0.05
N VAL A 21 5.59 -4.38 0.82
CA VAL A 21 6.96 -4.22 0.36
C VAL A 21 7.83 -5.23 1.08
N VAL A 22 8.48 -6.11 0.33
CA VAL A 22 9.54 -6.98 0.87
C VAL A 22 10.87 -6.26 0.69
N ALA A 23 11.51 -5.91 1.81
CA ALA A 23 12.81 -5.27 1.85
C ALA A 23 13.93 -6.29 1.63
N PRO A 24 15.14 -5.85 1.22
CA PRO A 24 16.27 -6.76 0.96
C PRO A 24 16.75 -7.56 2.18
N ASP A 25 16.43 -7.11 3.39
CA ASP A 25 16.69 -7.80 4.65
C ASP A 25 15.67 -8.94 4.94
N GLY A 26 14.69 -9.13 4.05
CA GLY A 26 13.64 -10.14 4.19
C GLY A 26 12.44 -9.68 5.03
N LEU A 27 12.43 -8.44 5.52
CA LEU A 27 11.29 -7.90 6.26
C LEU A 27 10.17 -7.50 5.29
N CYS A 28 8.93 -7.81 5.67
CA CYS A 28 7.74 -7.48 4.90
C CYS A 28 6.96 -6.38 5.62
N TYR A 29 6.77 -5.25 4.93
CA TYR A 29 6.07 -4.08 5.44
C TYR A 29 4.72 -3.93 4.75
N TYR A 30 3.71 -3.53 5.52
CA TYR A 30 2.34 -3.32 5.05
C TYR A 30 2.00 -1.82 5.07
N PHE A 31 1.56 -1.27 3.95
CA PHE A 31 1.29 0.16 3.80
C PHE A 31 -0.19 0.45 3.51
N TYR A 32 -0.68 1.54 4.11
CA TYR A 32 -1.94 2.20 3.78
C TYR A 32 -1.65 3.61 3.27
N GLN A 33 -1.62 3.80 1.96
CA GLN A 33 -1.33 5.09 1.35
C GLN A 33 -2.63 5.74 0.86
N PRO A 34 -3.02 6.94 1.33
CA PRO A 34 -4.16 7.66 0.77
C PRO A 34 -3.97 7.93 -0.72
N ILE A 35 -5.00 7.68 -1.55
CA ILE A 35 -4.96 7.93 -3.00
C ILE A 35 -5.17 9.43 -3.31
N GLU A 36 -5.63 10.21 -2.33
CA GLU A 36 -5.97 11.64 -2.48
C GLU A 36 -4.79 12.55 -2.86
N ASN A 37 -3.54 12.05 -2.89
CA ASN A 37 -2.34 12.84 -3.21
C ASN A 37 -1.40 12.19 -4.24
N ALA A 38 -1.87 11.25 -5.08
CA ALA A 38 -1.08 10.78 -6.22
C ALA A 38 -1.20 11.77 -7.39
N GLY A 39 -0.60 12.95 -7.22
CA GLY A 39 -0.36 13.92 -8.29
C GLY A 39 0.83 13.53 -9.17
#